data_AF-A0A5M8QA34-F1
#
_entry.id   AF-A0A5M8QA34-F1
#
_cell.length_a   1.000
_cell.length_b   1.000
_cell.length_c   1.000
_cell.angle_alpha   90.00
_cell.angle_beta   90.00
_cell.angle_gamma   90.00
#
_symmetry.space_group_name_H-M   'P 1'
#
loop_
_entity.id
_entity.type
_entity.pdbx_description
1 polymer ?
#
loop_
_entity_poly.entity_id
_entity_poly.type
_entity_poly.pdbx_seq_one_letter_code
_entity_poly.pdbx_strand_id
1 'polypeptide(L)'
;MSAREPREERPSDSWIVALLFALAFGYDTVEAIANAEQLPLLYVGAGIEGAIPWWLLVAQVALPGIFFVVALFVGRRMRLVGKAGILLVALGVSAQLSLLAEQLARQIAITALGA
;
A
#
# COMPACT_ATOMS: atom_id res chain seq x y z
N MET A 1 -9.09 -41.01 17.03
CA MET A 1 -8.62 -39.77 16.35
C MET A 1 -9.82 -39.18 15.61
N SER A 2 -10.34 -38.04 16.08
CA SER A 2 -11.46 -37.36 15.42
C SER A 2 -10.92 -36.66 14.16
N ALA A 3 -11.34 -37.12 12.98
CA ALA A 3 -11.02 -36.46 11.72
C ALA A 3 -11.72 -35.10 11.72
N ARG A 4 -10.96 -34.01 11.75
CA ARG A 4 -11.51 -32.67 11.55
C ARG A 4 -12.10 -32.63 10.15
N GLU A 5 -13.41 -32.51 10.05
CA GLU A 5 -14.07 -32.35 8.76
C GLU A 5 -13.49 -31.14 8.03
N PRO A 6 -13.27 -31.23 6.70
CA PRO A 6 -12.82 -30.09 5.92
C PRO A 6 -13.91 -29.02 5.98
N ARG A 7 -13.65 -27.95 6.73
CA ARG A 7 -14.53 -26.79 6.84
C ARG A 7 -14.81 -26.28 5.42
N GLU A 8 -16.04 -26.43 4.94
CA GLU A 8 -16.48 -25.87 3.66
C GLU A 8 -16.32 -24.34 3.73
N GLU A 9 -15.35 -23.81 2.99
CA GLU A 9 -15.11 -22.38 2.90
C GLU A 9 -16.31 -21.75 2.20
N ARG A 10 -17.14 -21.01 2.94
CA ARG A 10 -18.29 -20.34 2.37
C ARG A 10 -17.81 -19.17 1.49
N PRO A 11 -18.40 -18.96 0.30
CA PRO A 11 -18.06 -17.83 -0.57
C PRO A 11 -18.16 -16.46 0.13
N SER A 12 -19.03 -16.33 1.14
CA SER A 12 -19.18 -15.16 2.00
C SER A 12 -17.89 -14.76 2.71
N ASP A 13 -17.13 -15.74 3.20
CA ASP A 13 -15.94 -15.50 4.02
C ASP A 13 -14.81 -14.92 3.16
N SER A 14 -14.76 -15.33 1.88
CA SER A 14 -13.80 -14.83 0.88
C SER A 14 -14.08 -13.41 0.43
N TRP A 15 -15.34 -12.98 0.51
CA TRP A 15 -15.72 -11.60 0.30
C TRP A 15 -15.34 -10.76 1.53
N ILE A 16 -15.68 -11.20 2.74
CA ILE A 16 -15.33 -10.48 3.97
C ILE A 16 -13.82 -10.19 4.05
N VAL A 17 -12.97 -11.20 3.77
CA VAL A 17 -11.52 -11.01 3.73
C VAL A 17 -11.11 -10.00 2.66
N ALA A 18 -11.67 -10.10 1.45
CA ALA A 18 -11.35 -9.15 0.38
C ALA A 18 -11.76 -7.71 0.75
N LEU A 19 -12.89 -7.54 1.43
CA LEU A 19 -13.37 -6.23 1.90
C LEU A 19 -12.44 -5.66 2.97
N LEU A 20 -12.00 -6.46 3.94
CA LEU A 20 -11.07 -6.02 4.98
C LEU A 20 -9.74 -5.57 4.37
N PHE A 21 -9.22 -6.29 3.39
CA PHE A 21 -8.02 -5.85 2.67
C PHE A 21 -8.29 -4.62 1.80
N ALA A 22 -9.45 -4.52 1.16
CA ALA A 22 -9.82 -3.30 0.42
C ALA A 22 -9.81 -2.07 1.33
N LEU A 23 -10.30 -2.21 2.57
CA LEU A 23 -10.25 -1.14 3.57
C LEU A 23 -8.82 -0.82 3.99
N ALA A 24 -7.96 -1.82 4.18
CA ALA A 24 -6.55 -1.61 4.53
C ALA A 24 -5.78 -0.87 3.41
N PHE A 25 -5.89 -1.35 2.16
CA PHE A 25 -5.29 -0.68 1.01
C PHE A 25 -5.91 0.70 0.75
N GLY A 26 -7.21 0.85 1.02
CA GLY A 26 -7.89 2.15 0.96
C GLY A 26 -7.35 3.14 1.98
N TYR A 27 -7.09 2.70 3.20
CA TYR A 27 -6.45 3.51 4.24
C TYR A 27 -5.05 3.96 3.81
N ASP A 28 -4.20 3.03 3.35
CA ASP A 28 -2.86 3.35 2.81
C ASP A 28 -2.94 4.40 1.69
N THR A 29 -3.94 4.29 0.82
CA THR A 29 -4.14 5.23 -0.30
C THR A 29 -4.53 6.63 0.20
N VAL A 30 -5.43 6.72 1.18
CA VAL A 30 -5.84 8.02 1.77
C VAL A 30 -4.66 8.69 2.46
N GLU A 31 -3.86 7.93 3.21
CA GLU A 31 -2.65 8.44 3.85
C GLU A 31 -1.62 8.92 2.82
N ALA A 32 -1.41 8.16 1.74
CA ALA A 32 -0.55 8.57 0.63
C ALA A 32 -1.03 9.86 -0.06
N ILE A 33 -2.34 10.04 -0.25
CA ILE A 33 -2.92 11.27 -0.80
C ILE A 33 -2.67 12.45 0.13
N ALA A 34 -2.95 12.30 1.42
CA ALA A 34 -2.70 13.35 2.41
C ALA A 34 -1.21 13.76 2.42
N ASN A 35 -0.30 12.78 2.36
CA ASN A 35 1.14 13.03 2.25
C ASN A 35 1.50 13.73 0.93
N ALA A 36 0.88 13.35 -0.19
CA ALA A 36 1.11 13.97 -1.50
C ALA A 36 0.66 15.43 -1.57
N GLU A 37 -0.33 15.84 -0.76
CA GLU A 37 -0.74 17.25 -0.64
C GLU A 37 0.16 18.02 0.34
N GLN A 38 0.54 17.41 1.46
CA GLN A 38 1.28 18.09 2.53
C GLN A 38 2.77 18.25 2.23
N LEU A 39 3.44 17.25 1.65
CA LEU A 39 4.89 17.32 1.37
C LEU A 39 5.28 18.47 0.44
N PRO A 40 4.59 18.70 -0.71
CA PRO A 40 4.92 19.81 -1.59
C PRO A 40 4.86 21.17 -0.89
N LEU A 41 3.85 21.39 -0.04
CA LEU A 41 3.71 22.63 0.74
C LEU A 41 4.89 22.85 1.70
N LEU A 42 5.40 21.77 2.32
CA LEU A 42 6.58 21.82 3.17
C LEU A 42 7.84 22.22 2.39
N TYR A 43 8.04 21.67 1.18
CA TYR A 43 9.20 21.98 0.34
C TYR A 43 9.16 23.41 -0.19
N VAL A 44 7.98 23.91 -0.56
CA VAL A 44 7.78 25.32 -0.94
C VAL A 44 8.07 26.23 0.25
N GLY A 45 7.57 25.90 1.45
CA GLY A 45 7.85 26.67 2.67
C GLY A 45 9.34 26.69 3.06
N ALA A 46 10.11 25.69 2.64
CA ALA A 46 11.56 25.60 2.83
C ALA A 46 12.38 26.19 1.67
N GLY A 47 11.74 26.72 0.62
CA GLY A 47 12.42 27.32 -0.53
C GLY A 47 13.10 26.32 -1.48
N ILE A 48 12.76 25.03 -1.39
CA ILE A 48 13.37 23.92 -2.16
C ILE A 48 12.36 23.25 -3.11
N GLU A 49 11.45 24.04 -3.68
CA GLU A 49 10.37 23.57 -4.55
C GLU A 49 10.83 22.76 -5.78
N GLY A 50 12.04 23.03 -6.30
CA GLY A 50 12.63 22.26 -7.40
C GLY A 50 13.03 20.82 -7.03
N ALA A 51 13.14 20.51 -5.73
CA ALA A 51 13.51 19.19 -5.23
C ALA A 51 12.30 18.30 -4.89
N ILE A 52 11.06 18.77 -5.15
CA ILE A 52 9.85 18.00 -4.86
C ILE A 52 9.83 16.70 -5.68
N PRO A 53 9.79 15.52 -5.04
CA PRO A 53 9.87 14.26 -5.74
C PRO A 53 8.49 13.79 -6.23
N TRP A 54 7.93 14.48 -7.24
CA TRP A 54 6.59 14.20 -7.77
C TRP A 54 6.37 12.75 -8.18
N TRP A 55 7.39 12.12 -8.75
CA TRP A 55 7.33 10.71 -9.16
C TRP A 55 7.13 9.77 -7.95
N LEU A 56 7.74 10.08 -6.80
CA LEU A 56 7.58 9.32 -5.55
C LEU A 56 6.17 9.50 -4.98
N LEU A 57 5.64 10.73 -5.01
CA LEU A 57 4.29 11.02 -4.54
C LEU A 57 3.24 10.28 -5.38
N VAL A 58 3.36 10.33 -6.71
CA VAL A 58 2.46 9.59 -7.62
C VAL A 58 2.58 8.08 -7.39
N ALA A 59 3.80 7.56 -7.22
CA ALA A 59 4.03 6.14 -6.97
C ALA A 59 3.41 5.69 -5.63
N GLN A 60 3.57 6.45 -4.55
CA GLN A 60 2.98 6.13 -3.25
C GLN A 60 1.45 6.07 -3.30
N VAL A 61 0.80 6.94 -4.08
CA VAL A 61 -0.66 6.92 -4.26
C VAL A 61 -1.11 5.75 -5.14
N ALA A 62 -0.36 5.43 -6.20
CA ALA A 62 -0.77 4.40 -7.17
C ALA A 62 -0.49 2.96 -6.70
N LEU A 63 0.61 2.74 -5.97
CA LEU A 63 1.08 1.41 -5.60
C LEU A 63 0.06 0.60 -4.79
N PRO A 64 -0.60 1.13 -3.73
CA PRO A 64 -1.59 0.37 -2.96
C PRO A 64 -2.73 -0.17 -3.83
N GLY A 65 -3.27 0.67 -4.71
CA GLY A 65 -4.33 0.28 -5.65
C GLY A 65 -3.86 -0.80 -6.64
N ILE A 66 -2.67 -0.65 -7.21
CA ILE A 66 -2.09 -1.64 -8.13
C ILE A 66 -1.88 -2.99 -7.43
N PHE A 67 -1.28 -2.98 -6.23
CA PHE A 67 -1.06 -4.21 -5.47
C PHE A 67 -2.36 -4.91 -5.11
N PHE A 68 -3.40 -4.15 -4.72
CA PHE A 68 -4.71 -4.71 -4.43
C PHE A 68 -5.33 -5.37 -5.67
N VAL A 69 -5.33 -4.70 -6.82
CA VAL A 69 -5.88 -5.25 -8.08
C VAL A 69 -5.13 -6.50 -8.51
N VAL A 70 -3.79 -6.47 -8.46
CA VAL A 70 -2.95 -7.63 -8.77
C VAL A 70 -3.23 -8.78 -7.81
N ALA A 71 -3.32 -8.52 -6.51
CA ALA A 71 -3.61 -9.53 -5.51
C ALA A 71 -4.99 -10.16 -5.70
N LEU A 72 -6.02 -9.37 -6.05
CA LEU A 72 -7.34 -9.90 -6.39
C LEU A 72 -7.31 -10.76 -7.66
N PHE A 73 -6.58 -10.32 -8.69
CA PHE A 73 -6.47 -11.06 -9.95
C PHE A 73 -5.77 -12.40 -9.78
N VAL A 74 -4.68 -12.43 -9.01
CA VAL A 74 -3.92 -13.66 -8.71
C VAL A 74 -4.70 -14.57 -7.75
N GLY A 75 -5.34 -14.00 -6.72
CA GLY A 75 -6.12 -14.75 -5.73
C GLY A 75 -7.46 -15.30 -6.23
N ARG A 76 -7.91 -14.91 -7.43
CA ARG A 76 -9.20 -15.29 -8.04
C ARG A 76 -9.51 -16.78 -8.02
N ARG A 77 -8.49 -17.64 -8.17
CA ARG A 77 -8.66 -19.10 -8.28
C ARG A 77 -8.18 -19.87 -7.04
N MET A 78 -7.86 -19.17 -5.94
CA MET A 78 -7.29 -19.77 -4.75
C MET A 78 -8.31 -19.95 -3.62
N ARG A 79 -8.05 -20.93 -2.74
CA ARG A 79 -8.78 -21.14 -1.48
C ARG A 79 -8.60 -19.94 -0.55
N LEU A 80 -9.50 -19.78 0.42
CA LEU A 80 -9.59 -18.61 1.30
C LEU A 80 -8.24 -18.25 1.95
N VAL A 81 -7.55 -19.25 2.50
CA VAL A 81 -6.25 -19.08 3.16
C VAL A 81 -5.16 -18.63 2.18
N GLY A 82 -5.14 -19.17 0.96
CA GLY A 82 -4.18 -18.78 -0.07
C GLY A 82 -4.40 -17.34 -0.56
N LYS A 83 -5.67 -16.95 -0.74
CA LYS A 83 -6.05 -15.58 -1.11
C LYS A 83 -5.69 -14.58 -0.01
N ALA A 84 -5.99 -14.90 1.26
CA ALA A 84 -5.61 -14.08 2.40
C ALA A 84 -4.09 -13.91 2.51
N GLY A 85 -3.32 -14.99 2.29
CA GLY A 85 -1.86 -14.94 2.28
C GLY A 85 -1.29 -14.01 1.21
N ILE A 86 -1.81 -14.06 -0.03
CA ILE A 86 -1.37 -13.15 -1.10
C ILE A 86 -1.70 -11.70 -0.77
N LEU A 87 -2.89 -11.44 -0.25
CA LEU A 87 -3.29 -10.09 0.16
C LEU A 87 -2.42 -9.57 1.31
N LEU A 88 -2.05 -10.42 2.27
CA LEU A 88 -1.13 -10.09 3.37
C LEU A 88 0.27 -9.76 2.87
N VAL A 89 0.80 -10.56 1.93
CA VAL A 89 2.10 -10.30 1.32
C VAL A 89 2.07 -9.01 0.52
N ALA A 90 1.04 -8.79 -0.28
CA ALA A 90 0.87 -7.56 -1.05
C ALA A 90 0.77 -6.32 -0.13
N LEU A 91 0.06 -6.43 1.00
CA LEU A 91 -0.03 -5.37 2.00
C LEU A 91 1.34 -5.10 2.64
N GLY A 92 2.06 -6.14 3.05
CA GLY A 92 3.40 -6.00 3.61
C GLY A 92 4.41 -5.37 2.64
N VAL A 93 4.34 -5.74 1.36
CA VAL A 93 5.16 -5.13 0.30
C VAL A 93 4.78 -3.67 0.09
N SER A 94 3.48 -3.35 0.05
CA SER A 94 2.97 -1.97 -0.05
C SER A 94 3.49 -1.11 1.11
N ALA A 95 3.37 -1.60 2.34
CA ALA A 95 3.84 -0.91 3.54
C ALA A 95 5.35 -0.64 3.49
N GLN A 96 6.16 -1.62 3.10
CA GLN A 96 7.61 -1.42 3.01
C GLN A 96 8.03 -0.47 1.88
N LEU A 97 7.33 -0.50 0.74
CA LEU A 97 7.58 0.47 -0.33
C LEU A 97 7.22 1.89 0.10
N SER A 98 6.13 2.05 0.86
CA SER A 98 5.76 3.34 1.43
C SER A 98 6.86 3.88 2.36
N LEU A 99 7.37 3.03 3.26
CA LEU A 99 8.42 3.37 4.22
C LEU A 99 9.74 3.74 3.53
N LEU A 100 10.13 2.99 2.49
CA LEU A 100 11.31 3.28 1.68
C LEU A 100 11.17 4.60 0.93
N ALA A 101 9.99 4.87 0.37
CA ALA A 101 9.71 6.12 -0.33
C ALA A 101 9.78 7.34 0.61
N GLU A 102 9.31 7.21 1.85
CA GLU A 102 9.44 8.26 2.86
C GLU A 102 10.90 8.52 3.25
N GLN A 103 11.72 7.46 3.37
CA GLN A 103 13.17 7.58 3.61
C GLN A 103 13.88 8.30 2.46
N LEU A 104 13.54 7.96 1.21
CA LEU A 104 14.06 8.62 0.01
C LEU A 104 13.68 10.10 -0.02
N ALA A 105 12.42 10.43 0.25
CA ALA A 105 11.96 11.82 0.33
C ALA A 105 12.74 12.61 1.39
N ARG A 106 12.98 12.03 2.57
CA ARG A 106 13.82 12.66 3.61
C ARG A 106 15.25 12.90 3.14
N GLN A 107 15.88 11.94 2.46
CA GLN A 107 17.24 12.10 1.93
C GLN A 107 17.35 13.21 0.88
N ILE A 108 16.35 13.32 0.00
CA ILE A 108 16.26 14.38 -1.01
C ILE A 108 16.18 15.74 -0.32
N ALA A 109 15.31 15.88 0.68
CA ALA A 109 15.19 17.12 1.46
C ALA A 109 16.51 17.52 2.15
N ILE A 110 17.20 16.57 2.80
CA ILE A 110 18.49 16.85 3.47
C ILE A 110 19.53 17.32 2.45
N THR A 111 19.58 16.66 1.28
CA THR A 111 20.53 17.02 0.22
C THR A 111 20.24 18.40 -0.35
N ALA A 112 18.96 18.75 -0.53
CA ALA A 112 18.53 20.05 -1.04
C ALA A 112 18.76 21.19 -0.03
N LEU A 113 18.68 20.93 1.27
CA LEU A 113 18.95 21.93 2.32
C LEU A 113 20.45 22.15 2.58
N GLY A 114 21.29 21.17 2.22
CA GLY A 114 22.74 21.25 2.34
C GLY A 114 23.46 21.78 1.09
N ALA A 115 22.72 22.02 0.00
CA ALA A 115 23.21 22.57 -1.27
C ALA A 115 22.98 24.08 -1.35
#